data_AF-A0A4Y9XJV0-F1
#
_entry.id   AF-A0A4Y9XJV0-F1
#
_cell.length_a   1.000
_cell.length_b   1.000
_cell.length_c   1.000
_cell.angle_alpha   90.00
_cell.angle_beta   90.00
_cell.angle_gamma   90.00
#
_symmetry.space_group_name_H-M   'P 1'
#
loop_
_entity.id
_entity.type
_entity.pdbx_description
1 polymer ?
#
loop_
_entity_poly.entity_id
_entity_poly.type
_entity_poly.pdbx_seq_one_letter_code
_entity_poly.pdbx_strand_id
1 'polypeptide(L)'
;MPRTRARARPHAHKPSAADHLEAFATVLLADAEDDFDQVIALAIADLALVHRRHGRGRYGHRGPYLRERCEQFFIWLLETAPARQFKAYFRTSRENFWHLHDLIKGNPIFVSRSHRPQRPVKIQLATFLCRMGAEPALKTAATMAIAEGTCYVYVDRVARAFRHIRDDHLSWPNRQLRRYVSKKIEEGWGFRGCVSIGDGSYVFLFERPSTNGYAFWCRKKRYAITIQATVDHKACFTSYDFGWPGSVQDTRVFRNSHLWRHRDQYFEPHEYILVDKGYPLTQYTIRPFNDSDLTADPAEAIRRKKFNKRLSQLRIAVEHAFGRLKGRFPALRCMPGRKLGDVYRAVEALMIVHNILERRRDDPVQIPRFNGEEDPDRDEVRGEAAEQAELWADEDDMYRAGLYRRKELLDLIIPRG
;
A
#
# COMPACT_ATOMS: atom_id res chain seq x y z
N MET A 1 37.41 42.48 66.18
CA MET A 1 36.20 42.53 65.32
C MET A 1 36.16 41.28 64.45
N PRO A 2 35.19 40.36 64.63
CA PRO A 2 35.10 39.16 63.82
C PRO A 2 34.45 39.49 62.46
N ARG A 3 35.03 38.98 61.37
CA ARG A 3 34.47 39.08 60.01
C ARG A 3 33.21 38.21 59.93
N THR A 4 32.08 38.84 59.68
CA THR A 4 30.79 38.21 59.38
C THR A 4 30.90 37.38 58.09
N ARG A 5 30.62 36.07 58.18
CA ARG A 5 30.44 35.19 57.02
C ARG A 5 29.21 35.65 56.24
N ALA A 6 29.41 36.06 54.99
CA ALA A 6 28.31 36.31 54.06
C ALA A 6 27.47 35.04 53.90
N ARG A 7 26.16 35.14 54.13
CA ARG A 7 25.19 34.07 53.84
C ARG A 7 25.27 33.72 52.36
N ALA A 8 25.53 32.45 52.06
CA ALA A 8 25.42 31.91 50.71
C ALA A 8 23.98 32.11 50.21
N ARG A 9 23.82 32.74 49.04
CA ARG A 9 22.52 32.83 48.37
C ARG A 9 22.03 31.42 48.05
N PRO A 10 20.75 31.09 48.27
CA PRO A 10 20.21 29.80 47.86
C PRO A 10 20.37 29.64 46.35
N HIS A 11 21.01 28.57 45.91
CA HIS A 11 21.04 28.20 44.49
C HIS A 11 19.60 27.95 44.05
N ALA A 12 19.10 28.76 43.12
CA ALA A 12 17.81 28.51 42.47
C ALA A 12 17.89 27.14 41.77
N HIS A 13 17.08 26.19 42.23
CA HIS A 13 16.98 24.88 41.59
C HIS A 13 16.43 25.10 40.17
N LYS A 14 17.26 24.95 39.15
CA LYS A 14 16.76 24.90 37.78
C LYS A 14 15.95 23.61 37.63
N PRO A 15 14.69 23.68 37.18
CA PRO A 15 13.88 22.49 36.98
C PRO A 15 14.56 21.56 35.97
N SER A 16 14.55 20.27 36.28
CA SER A 16 15.07 19.22 35.39
C SER A 16 14.05 18.87 34.31
N ALA A 17 14.47 18.14 33.27
CA ALA A 17 13.53 17.67 32.25
C ALA A 17 12.45 16.73 32.83
N ALA A 18 12.76 16.00 33.90
CA ALA A 18 11.75 15.23 34.63
C ALA A 18 10.69 16.12 35.26
N ASP A 19 11.07 17.26 35.83
CA ASP A 19 10.14 18.18 36.49
C ASP A 19 9.21 18.83 35.46
N HIS A 20 9.72 19.12 34.26
CA HIS A 20 8.91 19.57 33.13
C HIS A 20 7.95 18.49 32.62
N LEU A 21 8.41 17.23 32.49
CA LEU A 21 7.55 16.12 32.07
C LEU A 21 6.46 15.80 33.11
N GLU A 22 6.77 15.85 34.40
CA GLU A 22 5.79 15.69 35.47
C GLU A 22 4.74 16.80 35.48
N ALA A 23 5.17 18.06 35.35
CA ALA A 23 4.24 19.17 35.25
C ALA A 23 3.33 19.01 34.02
N PHE A 24 3.89 18.62 32.87
CA PHE A 24 3.12 18.42 31.64
C PHE A 24 2.16 17.23 31.73
N ALA A 25 2.59 16.10 32.31
CA ALA A 25 1.72 14.97 32.58
C ALA A 25 0.57 15.33 33.54
N THR A 26 0.85 16.15 34.56
CA THR A 26 -0.17 16.58 35.53
C THR A 26 -1.23 17.45 34.88
N VAL A 27 -0.82 18.41 34.04
CA VAL A 27 -1.76 19.24 33.25
C VAL A 27 -2.58 18.38 32.30
N LEU A 28 -1.94 17.48 31.55
CA LEU A 28 -2.65 16.59 30.64
C LEU A 28 -3.61 15.63 31.35
N LEU A 29 -3.28 15.14 32.55
CA LEU A 29 -4.18 14.33 33.37
C LEU A 29 -5.38 15.14 33.84
N ALA A 30 -5.18 16.41 34.20
CA ALA A 30 -6.25 17.31 34.67
C ALA A 30 -7.21 17.71 33.55
N ASP A 31 -6.69 17.91 32.33
CA ASP A 31 -7.44 18.32 31.14
C ASP A 31 -7.92 17.13 30.29
N ALA A 32 -7.70 15.89 30.72
CA ALA A 32 -8.04 14.71 29.92
C ALA A 32 -9.57 14.56 29.79
N GLU A 33 -10.07 14.69 28.56
CA GLU A 33 -11.51 14.56 28.25
C GLU A 33 -11.89 13.11 27.94
N ASP A 34 -10.93 12.27 27.57
CA ASP A 34 -11.14 10.85 27.28
C ASP A 34 -10.00 9.94 27.78
N ASP A 35 -10.22 8.62 27.68
CA ASP A 35 -9.25 7.60 28.09
C ASP A 35 -7.90 7.71 27.33
N PHE A 36 -7.88 8.29 26.14
CA PHE A 36 -6.66 8.43 25.35
C PHE A 36 -5.79 9.56 25.85
N ASP A 37 -6.38 10.69 26.20
CA ASP A 37 -5.67 11.80 26.83
C ASP A 37 -5.08 11.37 28.18
N GLN A 38 -5.83 10.61 28.98
CA GLN A 38 -5.32 10.02 30.23
C GLN A 38 -4.10 9.12 29.96
N VAL A 39 -4.14 8.30 28.91
CA VAL A 39 -3.03 7.40 28.57
C VAL A 39 -1.81 8.15 28.05
N ILE A 40 -1.99 9.20 27.25
CA ILE A 40 -0.89 10.09 26.85
C ILE A 40 -0.25 10.69 28.10
N ALA A 41 -1.06 11.19 29.02
CA ALA A 41 -0.58 11.81 30.23
C ALA A 41 0.18 10.82 31.13
N LEU A 42 -0.34 9.60 31.29
CA LEU A 42 0.35 8.50 31.99
C LEU A 42 1.66 8.08 31.30
N ALA A 43 1.70 8.05 29.97
CA ALA A 43 2.92 7.75 29.23
C ALA A 43 3.99 8.82 29.46
N ILE A 44 3.59 10.08 29.57
CA ILE A 44 4.50 11.21 29.86
C ILE A 44 4.95 11.17 31.33
N ALA A 45 4.07 10.79 32.26
CA ALA A 45 4.45 10.56 33.66
C ALA A 45 5.48 9.41 33.78
N ASP A 46 5.30 8.31 33.06
CA ASP A 46 6.25 7.20 32.99
C ASP A 46 7.61 7.65 32.44
N LEU A 47 7.61 8.45 31.36
CA LEU A 47 8.82 9.09 30.83
C LEU A 47 9.54 9.93 31.91
N ALA A 48 8.81 10.70 32.71
CA ALA A 48 9.39 11.50 33.79
C ALA A 48 10.02 10.63 34.88
N LEU A 49 9.37 9.52 35.26
CA LEU A 49 9.91 8.55 36.22
C LEU A 49 11.18 7.88 35.70
N VAL A 50 11.21 7.49 34.42
CA VAL A 50 12.40 6.94 33.77
C VAL A 50 13.54 7.97 33.78
N HIS A 51 13.24 9.23 33.49
CA HIS A 51 14.22 10.34 33.53
C HIS A 51 14.86 10.49 34.91
N ARG A 52 14.06 10.42 35.98
CA ARG A 52 14.57 10.48 37.36
C ARG A 52 15.45 9.29 37.73
N ARG A 53 15.09 8.07 37.28
CA ARG A 53 15.87 6.86 37.53
C ARG A 53 17.23 6.88 36.83
N HIS A 54 17.33 7.55 35.68
CA HIS A 54 18.53 7.58 34.86
C HIS A 54 19.39 8.85 34.97
N GLY A 55 18.84 9.93 35.53
CA GLY A 55 19.51 11.22 35.75
C GLY A 55 20.60 11.26 36.82
N ARG A 56 20.95 10.13 37.46
CA ARG A 56 22.04 10.04 38.46
C ARG A 56 23.37 9.49 37.92
N GLY A 57 23.50 9.25 36.62
CA GLY A 57 24.76 8.77 36.02
C GLY A 57 25.82 9.86 35.88
N ARG A 58 27.06 9.59 36.31
CA ARG A 58 28.26 10.45 36.20
C ARG A 58 28.64 10.91 34.78
N TYR A 59 27.97 10.43 33.74
CA TYR A 59 28.31 10.68 32.34
C TYR A 59 27.20 11.53 31.73
N GLY A 60 27.59 12.67 31.15
CA GLY A 60 26.72 13.76 30.70
C GLY A 60 25.72 13.41 29.60
N HIS A 61 25.37 14.41 28.78
CA HIS A 61 24.26 14.35 27.83
C HIS A 61 24.30 13.07 26.96
N ARG A 62 23.33 12.18 27.18
CA ARG A 62 23.22 10.91 26.45
C ARG A 62 22.90 11.23 24.99
N GLY A 63 23.68 10.68 24.05
CA GLY A 63 23.51 10.92 22.62
C GLY A 63 22.11 10.51 22.10
N PRO A 64 21.75 10.91 20.86
CA PRO A 64 20.39 10.77 20.31
C PRO A 64 19.85 9.32 20.29
N TYR A 65 20.71 8.32 20.41
CA TYR A 65 20.38 6.89 20.45
C TYR A 65 19.86 6.40 21.82
N LEU A 66 20.11 7.16 22.89
CA LEU A 66 19.80 6.82 24.28
C LEU A 66 18.64 7.69 24.82
N ARG A 67 17.64 7.98 23.96
CA ARG A 67 16.38 8.58 24.41
C ARG A 67 15.58 7.57 25.22
N GLU A 68 14.95 8.06 26.28
CA GLU A 68 14.01 7.31 27.12
C GLU A 68 12.73 7.06 26.34
N ARG A 69 12.11 5.90 26.56
CA ARG A 69 11.03 5.40 25.71
C ARG A 69 9.97 4.77 26.61
N CYS A 70 8.71 5.07 26.33
CA CYS A 70 7.57 4.51 27.07
C CYS A 70 7.08 3.24 26.37
N GLU A 71 7.51 2.07 26.83
CA GLU A 71 6.99 0.79 26.32
C GLU A 71 5.51 0.60 26.70
N GLN A 72 5.05 1.23 27.77
CA GLN A 72 3.67 1.13 28.27
C GLN A 72 2.64 1.65 27.26
N PHE A 73 2.95 2.75 26.56
CA PHE A 73 2.07 3.29 25.52
C PHE A 73 1.86 2.28 24.37
N PHE A 74 2.94 1.61 23.94
CA PHE A 74 2.85 0.58 22.91
C PHE A 74 2.02 -0.63 23.36
N ILE A 75 2.22 -1.09 24.61
CA ILE A 75 1.46 -2.20 25.18
C ILE A 75 -0.03 -1.85 25.22
N TRP A 76 -0.37 -0.67 25.75
CA TRP A 76 -1.74 -0.18 25.77
C TRP A 76 -2.35 -0.10 24.36
N LEU A 77 -1.60 0.43 23.38
CA LEU A 77 -2.07 0.54 22.00
C LEU A 77 -2.42 -0.84 21.42
N LEU A 78 -1.61 -1.85 21.72
CA LEU A 78 -1.80 -3.19 21.22
C LEU A 78 -2.95 -3.93 21.92
N GLU A 79 -3.03 -3.82 23.24
CA GLU A 79 -3.89 -4.66 24.09
C GLU A 79 -5.24 -4.01 24.40
N THR A 80 -5.25 -2.70 24.67
CA THR A 80 -6.40 -2.04 25.32
C THR A 80 -7.05 -0.96 24.45
N ALA A 81 -6.32 -0.35 23.50
CA ALA A 81 -6.83 0.80 22.77
C ALA A 81 -8.19 0.56 22.08
N PRO A 82 -9.08 1.58 22.00
CA PRO A 82 -10.31 1.51 21.24
C PRO A 82 -10.07 1.11 19.77
N ALA A 83 -11.01 0.37 19.18
CA ALA A 83 -10.86 -0.18 17.82
C ALA A 83 -10.54 0.91 16.76
N ARG A 84 -11.14 2.10 16.89
CA ARG A 84 -10.88 3.26 16.03
C ARG A 84 -9.43 3.72 16.12
N GLN A 85 -8.88 3.82 17.32
CA GLN A 85 -7.50 4.26 17.54
C GLN A 85 -6.51 3.17 17.11
N PHE A 86 -6.79 1.90 17.41
CA PHE A 86 -6.00 0.77 16.92
C PHE A 86 -5.89 0.81 15.38
N LYS A 87 -7.02 0.97 14.68
CA LYS A 87 -7.06 1.11 13.21
C LYS A 87 -6.34 2.36 12.73
N ALA A 88 -6.37 3.46 13.47
CA ALA A 88 -5.65 4.68 13.10
C ALA A 88 -4.14 4.46 13.04
N TYR A 89 -3.58 3.71 14.00
CA TYR A 89 -2.15 3.43 14.06
C TYR A 89 -1.72 2.27 13.15
N PHE A 90 -2.47 1.17 13.15
CA PHE A 90 -2.05 -0.08 12.49
C PHE A 90 -2.77 -0.37 11.17
N ARG A 91 -3.72 0.48 10.76
CA ARG A 91 -4.42 0.41 9.46
C ARG A 91 -5.20 -0.89 9.22
N THR A 92 -5.47 -1.64 10.29
CA THR A 92 -6.24 -2.88 10.30
C THR A 92 -6.88 -3.12 11.67
N SER A 93 -7.89 -3.99 11.77
CA SER A 93 -8.47 -4.38 13.06
C SER A 93 -7.48 -5.16 13.94
N ARG A 94 -7.74 -5.22 15.25
CA ARG A 94 -6.92 -5.98 16.20
C ARG A 94 -6.87 -7.47 15.87
N GLU A 95 -7.99 -8.06 15.49
CA GLU A 95 -8.06 -9.45 15.07
C GLU A 95 -7.17 -9.70 13.84
N ASN A 96 -7.27 -8.83 12.84
CA ASN A 96 -6.53 -8.96 11.60
C ASN A 96 -5.04 -8.66 11.76
N PHE A 97 -4.68 -7.78 12.70
CA PHE A 97 -3.28 -7.58 13.11
C PHE A 97 -2.65 -8.88 13.62
N TRP A 98 -3.34 -9.59 14.53
CA TRP A 98 -2.82 -10.85 15.07
C TRP A 98 -2.82 -11.97 14.03
N HIS A 99 -3.79 -11.97 13.11
CA HIS A 99 -3.75 -12.87 11.96
C HIS A 99 -2.51 -12.62 11.07
N LEU A 100 -2.23 -11.37 10.70
CA LEU A 100 -1.02 -11.00 9.95
C LEU A 100 0.26 -11.38 10.70
N HIS A 101 0.28 -11.17 12.02
CA HIS A 101 1.38 -11.58 12.87
C HIS A 101 1.60 -13.09 12.80
N ASP A 102 0.54 -13.88 12.92
CA ASP A 102 0.63 -15.33 12.95
C ASP A 102 1.06 -15.94 11.62
N LEU A 103 0.72 -15.30 10.50
CA LEU A 103 1.22 -15.69 9.18
C LEU A 103 2.74 -15.54 9.04
N ILE A 104 3.34 -14.54 9.68
CA ILE A 104 4.78 -14.24 9.50
C ILE A 104 5.66 -14.61 10.69
N LYS A 105 5.10 -14.86 11.89
CA LYS A 105 5.88 -15.03 13.13
C LYS A 105 6.92 -16.15 13.07
N GLY A 106 6.65 -17.20 12.30
CA GLY A 106 7.55 -18.34 12.11
C GLY A 106 8.66 -18.12 11.08
N ASN A 107 8.70 -16.96 10.42
CA ASN A 107 9.67 -16.72 9.35
C ASN A 107 11.11 -16.66 9.90
N PRO A 108 12.07 -17.41 9.31
CA PRO A 108 13.47 -17.43 9.77
C PRO A 108 14.14 -16.05 9.82
N ILE A 109 13.64 -15.07 9.07
CA ILE A 109 14.18 -13.71 9.05
C ILE A 109 14.09 -13.01 10.42
N PHE A 110 13.15 -13.44 11.28
CA PHE A 110 12.98 -12.94 12.64
C PHE A 110 13.89 -13.63 13.65
N VAL A 111 14.62 -14.68 13.27
CA VAL A 111 15.60 -15.34 14.13
C VAL A 111 16.92 -14.58 14.05
N SER A 112 17.39 -14.08 15.20
CA SER A 112 18.69 -13.41 15.28
C SER A 112 19.82 -14.41 15.06
N ARG A 113 20.80 -14.04 14.25
CA ARG A 113 22.07 -14.79 14.12
C ARG A 113 23.13 -14.37 15.15
N SER A 114 22.79 -13.45 16.05
CA SER A 114 23.70 -12.94 17.08
C SER A 114 23.32 -13.44 18.47
N HIS A 115 24.20 -13.20 19.45
CA HIS A 115 23.97 -13.48 20.87
C HIS A 115 22.79 -12.70 21.48
N ARG A 116 22.25 -11.68 20.80
CA ARG A 116 21.07 -10.95 21.26
C ARG A 116 19.83 -11.43 20.53
N PRO A 117 18.75 -11.82 21.25
CA PRO A 117 17.51 -12.22 20.60
C PRO A 117 16.91 -11.04 19.84
N GLN A 118 16.23 -11.36 18.75
CA GLN A 118 15.50 -10.37 17.98
C GLN A 118 14.28 -9.89 18.78
N ARG A 119 13.91 -8.61 18.65
CA ARG A 119 12.67 -8.12 19.28
C ARG A 119 11.43 -8.84 18.73
N PRO A 120 10.37 -9.01 19.54
CA PRO A 120 9.15 -9.71 19.14
C PRO A 120 8.58 -9.23 17.80
N VAL A 121 8.09 -10.17 16.99
CA VAL A 121 7.54 -9.91 15.65
C VAL A 121 6.39 -8.90 15.70
N LYS A 122 5.55 -8.94 16.73
CA LYS A 122 4.48 -7.96 16.97
C LYS A 122 4.94 -6.50 16.92
N ILE A 123 6.11 -6.18 17.49
CA ILE A 123 6.66 -4.81 17.48
C ILE A 123 7.11 -4.43 16.06
N GLN A 124 7.70 -5.38 15.35
CA GLN A 124 8.20 -5.16 13.99
C GLN A 124 7.05 -4.95 13.01
N LEU A 125 6.00 -5.78 13.10
CA LEU A 125 4.78 -5.65 12.32
C LEU A 125 4.07 -4.33 12.60
N ALA A 126 3.92 -3.98 13.89
CA ALA A 126 3.32 -2.70 14.30
C ALA A 126 4.10 -1.50 13.74
N THR A 127 5.44 -1.57 13.76
CA THR A 127 6.32 -0.56 13.16
C THR A 127 6.11 -0.46 11.65
N PHE A 128 6.04 -1.59 10.94
CA PHE A 128 5.79 -1.63 9.50
C PHE A 128 4.45 -0.98 9.15
N LEU A 129 3.36 -1.41 9.80
CA LEU A 129 2.01 -0.89 9.52
C LEU A 129 1.89 0.60 9.85
N CYS A 130 2.47 1.05 10.97
CA CYS A 130 2.50 2.46 11.33
C CYS A 130 3.26 3.32 10.30
N ARG A 131 4.44 2.85 9.84
CA ARG A 131 5.22 3.54 8.80
C ARG A 131 4.49 3.59 7.47
N MET A 132 3.86 2.49 7.05
CA MET A 132 3.11 2.41 5.79
C MET A 132 1.78 3.19 5.87
N GLY A 133 1.30 3.44 7.08
CA GLY A 133 0.29 4.45 7.40
C GLY A 133 0.75 5.91 7.25
N ALA A 134 1.92 6.15 6.63
CA ALA A 134 2.54 7.47 6.42
C ALA A 134 2.99 8.23 7.68
N GLU A 135 3.15 7.55 8.81
CA GLU A 135 3.76 8.17 10.00
C GLU A 135 5.29 8.32 9.84
N PRO A 136 5.90 9.48 10.15
CA PRO A 136 7.35 9.66 10.06
C PRO A 136 8.14 8.67 10.90
N ALA A 137 9.36 8.32 10.48
CA ALA A 137 10.21 7.35 11.18
C ALA A 137 10.46 7.72 12.65
N LEU A 138 10.68 9.02 12.92
CA LEU A 138 10.87 9.55 14.27
C LEU A 138 9.63 9.35 15.16
N LYS A 139 8.43 9.64 14.63
CA LYS A 139 7.18 9.47 15.37
C LYS A 139 6.90 7.99 15.61
N THR A 140 7.03 7.13 14.59
CA THR A 140 6.88 5.68 14.77
C THR A 140 7.87 5.13 15.80
N ALA A 141 9.12 5.60 15.79
CA ALA A 141 10.14 5.16 16.75
C ALA A 141 9.73 5.48 18.20
N ALA A 142 9.21 6.69 18.43
CA ALA A 142 8.69 7.11 19.72
C ALA A 142 7.49 6.24 20.15
N THR A 143 6.49 6.08 19.26
CA THR A 143 5.27 5.29 19.54
C THR A 143 5.57 3.81 19.83
N MET A 144 6.54 3.22 19.12
CA MET A 144 6.91 1.80 19.26
C MET A 144 8.01 1.55 20.29
N ALA A 145 8.48 2.61 20.97
CA ALA A 145 9.61 2.56 21.91
C ALA A 145 10.91 1.96 21.31
N ILE A 146 11.21 2.26 20.05
CA ILE A 146 12.42 1.81 19.34
C ILE A 146 13.31 2.98 18.92
N ALA A 147 14.52 2.69 18.43
CA ALA A 147 15.37 3.72 17.84
C ALA A 147 14.92 4.00 16.40
N GLU A 148 15.11 5.22 15.92
CA GLU A 148 14.69 5.62 14.57
C GLU A 148 15.29 4.73 13.47
N GLY A 149 16.60 4.45 13.55
CA GLY A 149 17.27 3.55 12.62
C GLY A 149 16.66 2.14 12.60
N THR A 150 16.12 1.67 13.73
CA THR A 150 15.45 0.38 13.86
C THR A 150 14.15 0.32 13.06
N CYS A 151 13.46 1.45 12.86
CA CYS A 151 12.24 1.50 12.04
C CYS A 151 12.50 0.96 10.62
N TYR A 152 13.58 1.40 9.98
CA TYR A 152 13.93 0.98 8.62
C TYR A 152 14.25 -0.52 8.55
N VAL A 153 14.97 -1.04 9.55
CA VAL A 153 15.30 -2.47 9.64
C VAL A 153 14.04 -3.32 9.81
N TYR A 154 13.09 -2.87 10.64
CA TYR A 154 11.83 -3.60 10.86
C TYR A 154 10.92 -3.55 9.63
N VAL A 155 10.84 -2.40 8.97
CA VAL A 155 10.08 -2.27 7.71
C VAL A 155 10.61 -3.22 6.65
N ASP A 156 11.93 -3.25 6.41
CA ASP A 156 12.53 -4.16 5.42
C ASP A 156 12.32 -5.63 5.79
N ARG A 157 12.50 -5.97 7.07
CA ARG A 157 12.34 -7.36 7.54
C ARG A 157 10.91 -7.85 7.37
N VAL A 158 9.92 -7.06 7.78
CA VAL A 158 8.50 -7.41 7.64
C VAL A 158 8.09 -7.47 6.17
N ALA A 159 8.57 -6.53 5.34
CA ALA A 159 8.29 -6.57 3.90
C ALA A 159 8.80 -7.87 3.26
N ARG A 160 10.03 -8.30 3.60
CA ARG A 160 10.57 -9.60 3.14
C ARG A 160 9.77 -10.78 3.67
N ALA A 161 9.35 -10.76 4.93
CA ALA A 161 8.55 -11.84 5.51
C ALA A 161 7.22 -12.03 4.78
N PHE A 162 6.51 -10.94 4.45
CA PHE A 162 5.28 -11.03 3.64
C PHE A 162 5.56 -11.53 2.22
N ARG A 163 6.68 -11.14 1.61
CA ARG A 163 7.07 -11.66 0.28
C ARG A 163 7.34 -13.16 0.27
N HIS A 164 7.81 -13.75 1.36
CA HIS A 164 8.00 -15.19 1.45
C HIS A 164 6.68 -15.99 1.42
N ILE A 165 5.55 -15.36 1.73
CA ILE A 165 4.20 -15.95 1.65
C ILE A 165 3.41 -15.41 0.45
N ARG A 166 4.08 -14.78 -0.53
CA ARG A 166 3.43 -14.14 -1.68
C ARG A 166 2.55 -15.13 -2.43
N ASP A 167 3.06 -16.31 -2.77
CA ASP A 167 2.38 -17.20 -3.71
C ASP A 167 1.05 -17.76 -3.16
N ASP A 168 0.87 -17.77 -1.84
CA ASP A 168 -0.38 -18.14 -1.15
C ASP A 168 -1.44 -17.03 -1.20
N HIS A 169 -1.01 -15.78 -1.35
CA HIS A 169 -1.85 -14.59 -1.16
C HIS A 169 -1.99 -13.71 -2.40
N LEU A 170 -1.03 -13.75 -3.31
CA LEU A 170 -0.97 -12.99 -4.54
C LEU A 170 -0.23 -13.81 -5.60
N SER A 171 -0.98 -14.58 -6.36
CA SER A 171 -0.52 -15.38 -7.49
C SER A 171 -1.63 -15.45 -8.53
N TRP A 172 -1.25 -15.73 -9.78
CA TRP A 172 -2.24 -15.90 -10.84
C TRP A 172 -3.19 -17.05 -10.49
N PRO A 173 -4.51 -16.82 -10.51
CA PRO A 173 -5.49 -17.82 -10.07
C PRO A 173 -5.36 -19.10 -10.87
N ASN A 174 -5.46 -20.24 -10.19
CA ASN A 174 -5.55 -21.54 -10.85
C ASN A 174 -6.84 -21.66 -11.68
N ARG A 175 -6.91 -22.71 -12.51
CA ARG A 175 -8.05 -22.99 -13.41
C ARG A 175 -9.42 -22.95 -12.71
N GLN A 176 -9.53 -23.54 -11.52
CA GLN A 176 -10.81 -23.59 -10.80
C GLN A 176 -11.23 -22.20 -10.32
N LEU A 177 -10.29 -21.44 -9.77
CA LEU A 177 -10.55 -20.08 -9.31
C LEU A 177 -10.87 -19.14 -10.48
N ARG A 178 -10.19 -19.27 -11.62
CA ARG A 178 -10.52 -18.49 -12.84
C ARG A 178 -11.92 -18.76 -13.34
N ARG A 179 -12.34 -20.03 -13.40
CA ARG A 179 -13.73 -20.40 -13.75
C ARG A 179 -14.74 -19.79 -12.78
N TYR A 180 -14.46 -19.82 -11.48
CA TYR A 180 -15.32 -19.20 -10.47
C TYR A 180 -15.41 -17.68 -10.67
N VAL A 181 -14.28 -16.99 -10.83
CA VAL A 181 -14.23 -15.54 -11.06
C VAL A 181 -14.96 -15.18 -12.35
N SER A 182 -14.76 -15.94 -13.42
CA SER A 182 -15.41 -15.71 -14.70
C SER A 182 -16.92 -15.83 -14.61
N LYS A 183 -17.41 -16.87 -13.93
CA LYS A 183 -18.84 -17.02 -13.67
C LYS A 183 -19.40 -15.83 -12.89
N LYS A 184 -18.68 -15.32 -11.89
CA LYS A 184 -19.13 -14.16 -11.10
C LYS A 184 -19.14 -12.87 -11.91
N ILE A 185 -18.16 -12.68 -12.79
CA ILE A 185 -18.10 -11.54 -13.70
C ILE A 185 -19.22 -11.62 -14.75
N GLU A 186 -19.52 -12.81 -15.25
CA GLU A 186 -20.63 -13.05 -16.19
C GLU A 186 -21.99 -12.77 -15.52
N GLU A 187 -22.24 -13.33 -14.32
CA GLU A 187 -23.47 -13.10 -13.54
C GLU A 187 -23.69 -11.61 -13.24
N GLY A 188 -22.63 -10.86 -12.92
CA GLY A 188 -22.74 -9.44 -12.55
C GLY A 188 -22.79 -8.48 -13.74
N TRP A 189 -22.01 -8.74 -14.80
CA TRP A 189 -21.77 -7.79 -15.89
C TRP A 189 -21.99 -8.34 -17.31
N GLY A 190 -22.10 -9.65 -17.49
CA GLY A 190 -22.30 -10.31 -18.79
C GLY A 190 -21.01 -10.67 -19.54
N PHE A 191 -19.84 -10.39 -18.98
CA PHE A 191 -18.54 -10.67 -19.62
C PHE A 191 -18.10 -12.12 -19.41
N ARG A 192 -18.72 -13.05 -20.15
CA ARG A 192 -18.36 -14.47 -20.18
C ARG A 192 -16.90 -14.67 -20.60
N GLY A 193 -16.14 -15.48 -19.86
CA GLY A 193 -14.73 -15.75 -20.16
C GLY A 193 -13.74 -14.72 -19.58
N CYS A 194 -14.22 -13.60 -19.04
CA CYS A 194 -13.36 -12.65 -18.35
C CYS A 194 -12.88 -13.25 -17.02
N VAL A 195 -11.58 -13.32 -16.78
CA VAL A 195 -11.01 -13.91 -15.55
C VAL A 195 -10.40 -12.89 -14.60
N SER A 196 -10.12 -11.68 -15.07
CA SER A 196 -9.54 -10.60 -14.27
C SER A 196 -9.69 -9.26 -14.98
N ILE A 197 -9.49 -8.17 -14.23
CA ILE A 197 -9.52 -6.80 -14.74
C ILE A 197 -8.16 -6.17 -14.49
N GLY A 198 -7.52 -5.65 -15.53
CA GLY A 198 -6.15 -5.11 -15.50
C GLY A 198 -6.12 -3.60 -15.63
N ASP A 199 -5.23 -2.97 -14.85
CA ASP A 199 -4.94 -1.55 -14.97
C ASP A 199 -3.57 -1.16 -14.39
N GLY A 200 -3.09 0.02 -14.78
CA GLY A 200 -1.87 0.66 -14.27
C GLY A 200 -2.17 1.59 -13.10
N SER A 201 -1.18 1.85 -12.25
CA SER A 201 -1.23 2.86 -11.18
C SER A 201 0.18 3.36 -10.88
N TYR A 202 0.29 4.60 -10.39
CA TYR A 202 1.56 5.18 -9.95
C TYR A 202 1.80 4.99 -8.46
N VAL A 203 3.03 4.64 -8.09
CA VAL A 203 3.57 4.89 -6.74
C VAL A 203 4.51 6.06 -6.82
N PHE A 204 4.09 7.19 -6.26
CA PHE A 204 4.92 8.38 -6.23
C PHE A 204 6.00 8.28 -5.17
N LEU A 205 7.17 8.80 -5.47
CA LEU A 205 8.31 8.86 -4.57
C LEU A 205 8.44 10.27 -4.01
N PHE A 206 8.77 10.35 -2.72
CA PHE A 206 9.05 11.63 -2.06
C PHE A 206 10.36 12.24 -2.58
N GLU A 207 11.36 11.39 -2.83
CA GLU A 207 12.70 11.81 -3.25
C GLU A 207 13.08 11.20 -4.60
N ARG A 208 14.04 11.84 -5.26
CA ARG A 208 14.70 11.28 -6.44
C ARG A 208 15.40 9.95 -6.06
N PRO A 209 15.15 8.86 -6.82
CA PRO A 209 15.88 7.60 -6.67
C PRO A 209 17.39 7.79 -6.68
N SER A 210 18.11 6.96 -5.92
CA SER A 210 19.58 7.00 -5.88
C SER A 210 20.23 6.60 -7.20
N THR A 211 19.57 5.73 -7.97
CA THR A 211 20.07 5.18 -9.23
C THR A 211 19.14 5.61 -10.36
N ASN A 212 19.70 6.16 -11.45
CA ASN A 212 18.97 6.62 -12.64
C ASN A 212 17.72 7.46 -12.37
N GLY A 213 17.77 8.35 -11.37
CA GLY A 213 16.57 9.05 -10.88
C GLY A 213 15.80 9.88 -11.92
N TYR A 214 16.47 10.39 -12.97
CA TYR A 214 15.80 11.14 -14.03
C TYR A 214 14.80 10.30 -14.83
N ALA A 215 15.07 9.01 -15.02
CA ALA A 215 14.15 8.12 -15.74
C ALA A 215 12.76 8.04 -15.05
N PHE A 216 12.73 8.17 -13.72
CA PHE A 216 11.53 8.06 -12.89
C PHE A 216 10.73 9.36 -12.83
N TRP A 217 11.21 10.45 -13.43
CA TRP A 217 10.44 11.68 -13.54
C TRP A 217 9.32 11.50 -14.56
N CYS A 218 8.07 11.50 -14.08
CA CYS A 218 6.90 11.31 -14.93
C CYS A 218 6.34 12.66 -15.42
N ARG A 219 5.39 12.59 -16.36
CA ARG A 219 4.71 13.75 -16.95
C ARG A 219 4.01 14.63 -15.91
N LYS A 220 3.64 14.07 -14.75
CA LYS A 220 3.05 14.77 -13.61
C LYS A 220 4.04 15.59 -12.78
N LYS A 221 5.27 15.79 -13.26
CA LYS A 221 6.32 16.55 -12.57
C LYS A 221 6.61 16.00 -11.17
N ARG A 222 6.56 14.67 -11.03
CA ARG A 222 6.87 13.91 -9.81
C ARG A 222 7.69 12.69 -10.15
N TYR A 223 8.48 12.20 -9.21
CA TYR A 223 9.13 10.89 -9.34
C TYR A 223 8.10 9.79 -9.09
N ALA A 224 7.99 8.81 -9.98
CA ALA A 224 7.02 7.73 -9.86
C ALA A 224 7.55 6.40 -10.38
N ILE A 225 7.07 5.32 -9.79
CA ILE A 225 7.17 3.94 -10.29
C ILE A 225 5.79 3.57 -10.84
N THR A 226 5.73 2.94 -12.00
CA THR A 226 4.49 2.31 -12.50
C THR A 226 4.33 0.92 -11.92
N ILE A 227 3.09 0.63 -11.52
CA ILE A 227 2.59 -0.70 -11.19
C ILE A 227 1.50 -1.01 -12.19
N GLN A 228 1.54 -2.17 -12.81
CA GLN A 228 0.43 -2.69 -13.58
C GLN A 228 -0.04 -3.97 -12.91
N ALA A 229 -1.33 -4.05 -12.61
CA ALA A 229 -1.87 -5.17 -11.85
C ALA A 229 -3.20 -5.62 -12.42
N THR A 230 -3.53 -6.88 -12.16
CA THR A 230 -4.86 -7.42 -12.41
C THR A 230 -5.55 -7.71 -11.10
N VAL A 231 -6.87 -7.59 -11.06
CA VAL A 231 -7.70 -7.89 -9.89
C VAL A 231 -8.87 -8.78 -10.25
N ASP A 232 -9.40 -9.49 -9.25
CA ASP A 232 -10.67 -10.19 -9.37
C ASP A 232 -11.88 -9.25 -9.10
N HIS A 233 -13.08 -9.82 -9.21
CA HIS A 233 -14.35 -9.13 -8.91
C HIS A 233 -14.49 -8.64 -7.45
N LYS A 234 -13.58 -9.02 -6.55
CA LYS A 234 -13.55 -8.60 -5.14
C LYS A 234 -12.42 -7.60 -4.86
N ALA A 235 -11.85 -7.01 -5.89
CA ALA A 235 -10.75 -6.06 -5.76
C ALA A 235 -9.49 -6.66 -5.06
N CYS A 236 -9.30 -7.98 -5.14
CA CYS A 236 -8.07 -8.65 -4.74
C CYS A 236 -7.12 -8.74 -5.93
N PHE A 237 -5.85 -8.39 -5.74
CA PHE A 237 -4.83 -8.48 -6.77
C PHE A 237 -4.53 -9.95 -7.13
N THR A 238 -4.53 -10.25 -8.42
CA THR A 238 -4.30 -11.60 -8.98
C THR A 238 -2.96 -11.69 -9.72
N SER A 239 -2.45 -10.59 -10.23
CA SER A 239 -1.09 -10.49 -10.74
C SER A 239 -0.61 -9.04 -10.69
N TYR A 240 0.69 -8.84 -10.77
CA TYR A 240 1.28 -7.52 -10.99
C TYR A 240 2.59 -7.63 -11.76
N ASP A 241 2.97 -6.51 -12.36
CA ASP A 241 4.32 -6.19 -12.79
C ASP A 241 4.61 -4.76 -12.35
N PHE A 242 5.76 -4.51 -11.74
CA PHE A 242 6.13 -3.16 -11.32
C PHE A 242 7.64 -2.97 -11.32
N GLY A 243 8.04 -1.70 -11.25
CA GLY A 243 9.45 -1.32 -11.17
C GLY A 243 9.92 -0.51 -12.36
N TRP A 244 9.04 -0.31 -13.34
CA TRP A 244 9.30 0.57 -14.48
C TRP A 244 9.24 2.04 -14.06
N PRO A 245 10.05 2.90 -14.70
CA PRO A 245 9.98 4.33 -14.46
C PRO A 245 8.62 4.91 -14.85
N GLY A 246 8.16 5.94 -14.11
CA GLY A 246 6.89 6.63 -14.33
C GLY A 246 6.70 7.28 -15.70
N SER A 247 7.76 7.36 -16.50
CA SER A 247 7.73 7.85 -17.88
C SER A 247 7.35 6.77 -18.90
N VAL A 248 7.38 5.49 -18.52
CA VAL A 248 7.08 4.35 -19.39
C VAL A 248 5.57 4.18 -19.48
N GLN A 249 5.06 4.05 -20.70
CA GLN A 249 3.64 3.80 -20.97
C GLN A 249 3.19 2.43 -20.45
N ASP A 250 1.97 2.36 -19.90
CA ASP A 250 1.36 1.13 -19.37
C ASP A 250 1.38 -0.03 -20.37
N THR A 251 1.17 0.25 -21.66
CA THR A 251 1.21 -0.75 -22.74
C THR A 251 2.57 -1.46 -22.82
N ARG A 252 3.65 -0.71 -22.66
CA ARG A 252 5.02 -1.27 -22.68
C ARG A 252 5.29 -2.08 -21.43
N VAL A 253 4.83 -1.62 -20.26
CA VAL A 253 4.91 -2.40 -19.01
C VAL A 253 4.17 -3.72 -19.17
N PHE A 254 2.93 -3.68 -19.68
CA PHE A 254 2.10 -4.85 -19.89
C PHE A 254 2.72 -5.86 -20.86
N ARG A 255 3.22 -5.41 -22.01
CA ARG A 255 3.90 -6.30 -22.97
C ARG A 255 5.14 -7.00 -22.38
N ASN A 256 5.79 -6.38 -21.40
CA ASN A 256 6.93 -6.96 -20.71
C ASN A 256 6.56 -7.75 -19.45
N SER A 257 5.29 -7.74 -19.06
CA SER A 257 4.83 -8.40 -17.84
C SER A 257 4.95 -9.92 -17.92
N HIS A 258 5.17 -10.55 -16.76
CA HIS A 258 5.19 -12.00 -16.66
C HIS A 258 3.90 -12.64 -17.19
N LEU A 259 2.75 -12.04 -16.87
CA LEU A 259 1.43 -12.51 -17.31
C LEU A 259 1.33 -12.53 -18.84
N TRP A 260 1.75 -11.44 -19.50
CA TRP A 260 1.67 -11.33 -20.96
C TRP A 260 2.63 -12.26 -21.69
N ARG A 261 3.87 -12.34 -21.20
CA ARG A 261 4.92 -13.19 -21.82
C ARG A 261 4.57 -14.68 -21.76
N HIS A 262 3.78 -15.10 -20.78
CA HIS A 262 3.36 -16.50 -20.59
C HIS A 262 1.84 -16.69 -20.79
N ARG A 263 1.20 -15.80 -21.56
CA ARG A 263 -0.26 -15.80 -21.78
C ARG A 263 -0.79 -17.16 -22.26
N ASP A 264 -0.06 -17.86 -23.12
CA ASP A 264 -0.46 -19.15 -23.67
C ASP A 264 -0.49 -20.27 -22.61
N GLN A 265 0.22 -20.09 -21.50
CA GLN A 265 0.21 -21.02 -20.35
C GLN A 265 -0.83 -20.61 -19.31
N TYR A 266 -1.14 -19.32 -19.21
CA TYR A 266 -2.00 -18.76 -18.17
C TYR A 266 -3.48 -18.69 -18.53
N PHE A 267 -3.80 -18.56 -19.81
CA PHE A 267 -5.16 -18.41 -20.32
C PHE A 267 -5.59 -19.63 -21.11
N GLU A 268 -6.79 -20.14 -20.82
CA GLU A 268 -7.49 -21.04 -21.73
C GLU A 268 -8.02 -20.28 -22.96
N PRO A 269 -8.33 -20.96 -24.08
CA PRO A 269 -8.72 -20.30 -25.33
C PRO A 269 -9.85 -19.27 -25.21
N HIS A 270 -10.78 -19.43 -24.27
CA HIS A 270 -11.91 -18.53 -24.05
C HIS A 270 -11.69 -17.53 -22.90
N GLU A 271 -10.55 -17.60 -22.22
CA GLU A 271 -10.23 -16.73 -21.10
C GLU A 271 -9.55 -15.44 -21.59
N TYR A 272 -9.90 -14.32 -20.96
CA TYR A 272 -9.29 -13.02 -21.23
C TYR A 272 -9.37 -12.11 -20.00
N ILE A 273 -8.65 -10.99 -20.04
CA ILE A 273 -8.80 -9.89 -19.08
C ILE A 273 -9.40 -8.65 -19.73
N LEU A 274 -10.13 -7.87 -18.94
CA LEU A 274 -10.56 -6.52 -19.34
C LEU A 274 -9.49 -5.51 -18.98
N VAL A 275 -9.20 -4.57 -19.88
CA VAL A 275 -8.13 -3.58 -19.73
C VAL A 275 -8.58 -2.20 -20.20
N ASP A 276 -7.80 -1.16 -19.87
CA ASP A 276 -8.06 0.20 -20.35
C ASP A 276 -7.81 0.36 -21.86
N LYS A 277 -8.28 1.46 -22.44
CA LYS A 277 -8.15 1.82 -23.86
C LYS A 277 -6.70 1.84 -24.35
N GLY A 278 -5.73 2.17 -23.50
CA GLY A 278 -4.31 2.22 -23.86
C GLY A 278 -3.69 0.85 -24.16
N TYR A 279 -4.28 -0.23 -23.65
CA TYR A 279 -3.76 -1.59 -23.78
C TYR A 279 -4.04 -2.18 -25.18
N PRO A 280 -3.27 -3.20 -25.62
CA PRO A 280 -3.51 -3.84 -26.90
C PRO A 280 -4.83 -4.62 -26.86
N LEU A 281 -5.60 -4.57 -27.94
CA LEU A 281 -6.77 -5.43 -28.12
C LEU A 281 -6.30 -6.77 -28.70
N THR A 282 -6.53 -7.86 -27.98
CA THR A 282 -6.18 -9.21 -28.44
C THR A 282 -7.21 -10.24 -27.97
N GLN A 283 -7.05 -11.51 -28.35
CA GLN A 283 -7.87 -12.58 -27.77
C GLN A 283 -7.76 -12.65 -26.22
N TYR A 284 -6.61 -12.30 -25.63
CA TYR A 284 -6.40 -12.33 -24.18
C TYR A 284 -6.75 -11.02 -23.47
N THR A 285 -6.93 -9.93 -24.21
CA THR A 285 -7.15 -8.59 -23.66
C THR A 285 -8.25 -7.85 -24.40
N ILE A 286 -9.35 -7.56 -23.70
CA ILE A 286 -10.48 -6.84 -24.27
C ILE A 286 -10.54 -5.43 -23.68
N ARG A 287 -10.50 -4.43 -24.56
CA ARG A 287 -10.57 -3.00 -24.21
C ARG A 287 -11.88 -2.34 -24.70
N PRO A 288 -12.30 -1.21 -24.14
CA PRO A 288 -13.43 -0.43 -24.63
C PRO A 288 -13.29 -0.04 -26.11
N PHE A 289 -14.41 0.26 -26.77
CA PHE A 289 -14.40 0.95 -28.06
C PHE A 289 -13.82 2.37 -27.87
N ASN A 290 -12.95 2.79 -28.79
CA ASN A 290 -12.32 4.12 -28.79
C ASN A 290 -12.64 4.89 -30.10
N ASP A 291 -12.00 6.04 -30.31
CA ASP A 291 -12.26 6.91 -31.46
C ASP A 291 -11.80 6.30 -32.80
N SER A 292 -10.89 5.32 -32.78
CA SER A 292 -10.55 4.54 -33.98
C SER A 292 -11.62 3.50 -34.32
N ASP A 293 -12.51 3.19 -33.38
CA ASP A 293 -13.62 2.25 -33.54
C ASP A 293 -14.94 2.97 -33.87
N LEU A 294 -14.90 4.12 -34.55
CA LEU A 294 -16.11 4.82 -34.96
C LEU A 294 -16.92 3.99 -35.96
N THR A 295 -18.23 4.19 -35.95
CA THR A 295 -19.17 3.54 -36.87
C THR A 295 -20.14 4.59 -37.40
N ALA A 296 -20.46 4.50 -38.69
CA ALA A 296 -21.46 5.35 -39.32
C ALA A 296 -22.90 4.94 -38.92
N ASP A 297 -23.09 3.69 -38.47
CA ASP A 297 -24.39 3.20 -37.99
C ASP A 297 -24.71 3.74 -36.58
N PRO A 298 -25.75 4.58 -36.43
CA PRO A 298 -26.14 5.15 -35.13
C PRO A 298 -26.59 4.09 -34.12
N ALA A 299 -27.23 3.01 -34.56
CA ALA A 299 -27.71 1.95 -33.67
C ALA A 299 -26.52 1.20 -33.07
N GLU A 300 -25.54 0.84 -33.90
CA GLU A 300 -24.29 0.24 -33.45
C GLU A 300 -23.50 1.17 -32.52
N ALA A 301 -23.45 2.48 -32.80
CA ALA A 301 -22.80 3.46 -31.93
C ALA A 301 -23.41 3.48 -30.51
N ILE A 302 -24.74 3.39 -30.41
CA ILE A 302 -25.45 3.30 -29.12
C ILE A 302 -25.07 2.00 -28.39
N ARG A 303 -25.01 0.87 -29.10
CA ARG A 303 -24.62 -0.43 -28.52
C ARG A 303 -23.20 -0.38 -27.96
N ARG A 304 -22.24 0.17 -28.71
CA ARG A 304 -20.85 0.35 -28.28
C ARG A 304 -20.74 1.26 -27.05
N LYS A 305 -21.52 2.34 -26.98
CA LYS A 305 -21.60 3.20 -25.77
C LYS A 305 -22.13 2.43 -24.55
N LYS A 306 -23.17 1.62 -24.71
CA LYS A 306 -23.70 0.76 -23.62
C LYS A 306 -22.68 -0.28 -23.17
N PHE A 307 -21.97 -0.91 -24.11
CA PHE A 307 -20.87 -1.84 -23.81
C PHE A 307 -19.76 -1.16 -23.03
N ASN A 308 -19.28 0.01 -23.47
CA ASN A 308 -18.24 0.77 -22.77
C ASN A 308 -18.68 1.16 -21.35
N LYS A 309 -19.95 1.55 -21.16
CA LYS A 309 -20.52 1.82 -19.84
C LYS A 309 -20.45 0.57 -18.95
N ARG A 310 -20.81 -0.60 -19.48
CA ARG A 310 -20.77 -1.88 -18.74
C ARG A 310 -19.35 -2.30 -18.37
N LEU A 311 -18.41 -2.14 -19.30
CA LEU A 311 -16.99 -2.39 -19.07
C LEU A 311 -16.42 -1.45 -18.01
N SER A 312 -16.73 -0.15 -18.09
CA SER A 312 -16.33 0.85 -17.10
C SER A 312 -16.87 0.52 -15.70
N GLN A 313 -18.13 0.07 -15.57
CA GLN A 313 -18.68 -0.38 -14.29
C GLN A 313 -17.90 -1.54 -13.65
N LEU A 314 -17.36 -2.44 -14.47
CA LEU A 314 -16.56 -3.55 -13.98
C LEU A 314 -15.12 -3.11 -13.65
N ARG A 315 -14.58 -2.16 -14.43
CA ARG A 315 -13.27 -1.55 -14.16
C ARG A 315 -13.21 -0.79 -12.84
N ILE A 316 -14.32 -0.28 -12.34
CA ILE A 316 -14.38 0.30 -10.99
C ILE A 316 -13.76 -0.64 -9.92
N ALA A 317 -13.79 -1.98 -10.10
CA ALA A 317 -13.13 -2.92 -9.19
C ALA A 317 -11.60 -2.74 -9.09
N VAL A 318 -10.89 -2.46 -10.20
CA VAL A 318 -9.41 -2.28 -10.18
C VAL A 318 -9.03 -0.91 -9.63
N GLU A 319 -9.80 0.12 -9.97
CA GLU A 319 -9.65 1.45 -9.40
C GLU A 319 -9.90 1.44 -7.88
N HIS A 320 -10.94 0.74 -7.43
CA HIS A 320 -11.18 0.53 -6.00
C HIS A 320 -10.07 -0.29 -5.33
N ALA A 321 -9.49 -1.29 -5.98
CA ALA A 321 -8.38 -2.05 -5.39
C ALA A 321 -7.19 -1.12 -5.10
N PHE A 322 -6.77 -0.32 -6.08
CA PHE A 322 -5.70 0.66 -5.90
C PHE A 322 -6.07 1.77 -4.92
N GLY A 323 -7.29 2.30 -4.99
CA GLY A 323 -7.80 3.34 -4.09
C GLY A 323 -7.87 2.87 -2.64
N ARG A 324 -8.35 1.64 -2.39
CA ARG A 324 -8.36 1.01 -1.06
C ARG A 324 -6.95 0.72 -0.55
N LEU A 325 -6.07 0.19 -1.40
CA LEU A 325 -4.66 -0.05 -1.06
C LEU A 325 -3.96 1.25 -0.63
N LYS A 326 -4.04 2.30 -1.45
CA LYS A 326 -3.42 3.61 -1.18
C LYS A 326 -4.12 4.40 -0.08
N GLY A 327 -5.42 4.22 0.10
CA GLY A 327 -6.18 4.82 1.20
C GLY A 327 -5.82 4.18 2.55
N ARG A 328 -5.65 2.86 2.58
CA ARG A 328 -5.22 2.12 3.77
C ARG A 328 -3.76 2.39 4.11
N PHE A 329 -2.90 2.48 3.09
CA PHE A 329 -1.47 2.72 3.22
C PHE A 329 -1.04 3.98 2.44
N PRO A 330 -1.28 5.19 3.00
CA PRO A 330 -1.00 6.45 2.33
C PRO A 330 0.48 6.67 1.98
N ALA A 331 1.40 5.90 2.57
CA ALA A 331 2.80 5.93 2.16
C ALA A 331 2.95 5.68 0.65
N LEU A 332 2.08 4.87 0.03
CA LEU A 332 2.12 4.61 -1.43
C LEU A 332 1.84 5.85 -2.30
N ARG A 333 1.20 6.89 -1.75
CA ARG A 333 0.98 8.18 -2.45
C ARG A 333 2.21 9.09 -2.44
N CYS A 334 3.18 8.80 -1.56
CA CYS A 334 4.44 9.54 -1.44
C CYS A 334 5.47 8.69 -0.66
N MET A 335 6.00 7.66 -1.31
CA MET A 335 6.87 6.69 -0.66
C MET A 335 8.21 7.34 -0.28
N PRO A 336 8.61 7.31 1.00
CA PRO A 336 9.93 7.76 1.40
C PRO A 336 10.99 6.70 1.05
N GLY A 337 12.20 7.15 0.75
CA GLY A 337 13.34 6.28 0.50
C GLY A 337 13.88 6.38 -0.92
N ARG A 338 15.21 6.45 -1.01
CA ARG A 338 15.93 6.61 -2.29
C ARG A 338 16.30 5.29 -2.96
N LYS A 339 16.34 4.19 -2.19
CA LYS A 339 16.68 2.85 -2.69
C LYS A 339 15.43 2.16 -3.24
N LEU A 340 15.33 2.12 -4.56
CA LEU A 340 14.20 1.49 -5.26
C LEU A 340 13.95 0.05 -4.82
N GLY A 341 15.01 -0.73 -4.60
CA GLY A 341 14.89 -2.10 -4.12
C GLY A 341 14.09 -2.23 -2.83
N ASP A 342 14.20 -1.26 -1.90
CA ASP A 342 13.48 -1.27 -0.63
C ASP A 342 12.01 -0.86 -0.84
N VAL A 343 11.78 0.16 -1.67
CA VAL A 343 10.43 0.61 -2.07
C VAL A 343 9.67 -0.53 -2.74
N TYR A 344 10.31 -1.25 -3.67
CA TYR A 344 9.77 -2.40 -4.37
C TYR A 344 9.29 -3.49 -3.40
N ARG A 345 10.08 -3.85 -2.38
CA ARG A 345 9.64 -4.87 -1.40
C ARG A 345 8.47 -4.38 -0.58
N ALA A 346 8.46 -3.10 -0.19
CA ALA A 346 7.39 -2.53 0.60
C ALA A 346 6.07 -2.51 -0.19
N VAL A 347 6.10 -2.09 -1.46
CA VAL A 347 4.93 -2.10 -2.36
C VAL A 347 4.36 -3.51 -2.49
N GLU A 348 5.19 -4.50 -2.83
CA GLU A 348 4.78 -5.90 -2.98
C GLU A 348 4.18 -6.46 -1.68
N ALA A 349 4.83 -6.20 -0.54
CA ALA A 349 4.32 -6.60 0.77
C ALA A 349 2.95 -5.97 1.08
N LEU A 350 2.75 -4.70 0.73
CA LEU A 350 1.46 -4.03 0.93
C LEU A 350 0.34 -4.59 0.05
N MET A 351 0.64 -4.98 -1.20
CA MET A 351 -0.34 -5.67 -2.06
C MET A 351 -0.74 -7.03 -1.48
N ILE A 352 0.22 -7.78 -0.92
CA ILE A 352 -0.03 -9.06 -0.22
C ILE A 352 -0.90 -8.84 1.02
N VAL A 353 -0.54 -7.88 1.87
CA VAL A 353 -1.32 -7.51 3.07
C VAL A 353 -2.72 -7.06 2.69
N HIS A 354 -2.88 -6.24 1.64
CA HIS A 354 -4.18 -5.83 1.12
C HIS A 354 -5.05 -7.03 0.77
N ASN A 355 -4.54 -7.99 -0.01
CA ASN A 355 -5.28 -9.20 -0.35
C ASN A 355 -5.71 -10.01 0.88
N ILE A 356 -4.84 -10.16 1.88
CA ILE A 356 -5.17 -10.85 3.13
C ILE A 356 -6.33 -10.14 3.84
N LEU A 357 -6.27 -8.81 3.92
CA LEU A 357 -7.26 -7.99 4.61
C LEU A 357 -8.61 -7.93 3.86
N GLU A 358 -8.61 -7.83 2.53
CA GLU A 358 -9.84 -7.85 1.73
C GLU A 358 -10.55 -9.20 1.82
N ARG A 359 -9.81 -10.32 1.78
CA ARG A 359 -10.37 -11.67 1.96
C ARG A 359 -11.01 -11.85 3.34
N ARG A 360 -10.46 -11.18 4.35
CA ARG A 360 -10.97 -11.16 5.73
C ARG A 360 -12.02 -10.08 5.98
N ARG A 361 -12.42 -9.33 4.94
CA ARG A 361 -13.42 -8.25 5.01
C ARG A 361 -13.07 -7.16 6.05
N ASP A 362 -11.79 -6.88 6.22
CA ASP A 362 -11.32 -5.80 7.10
C ASP A 362 -11.58 -4.45 6.44
N ASP A 363 -12.69 -3.78 6.74
CA ASP A 363 -13.02 -2.52 6.06
C ASP A 363 -12.12 -1.34 6.52
N PRO A 364 -11.38 -0.69 5.59
CA PRO A 364 -10.55 0.47 5.89
C PRO A 364 -11.33 1.78 6.04
N VAL A 365 -12.64 1.83 5.78
CA VAL A 365 -13.47 3.05 5.90
C VAL A 365 -13.37 3.70 7.29
N GLN A 366 -13.15 2.89 8.33
CA GLN A 366 -12.99 3.38 9.71
C GLN A 366 -11.59 3.97 10.00
N ILE A 367 -10.65 3.90 9.05
CA ILE A 367 -9.32 4.48 9.19
C ILE A 367 -9.44 6.00 9.01
N PRO A 368 -8.90 6.83 9.93
CA PRO A 368 -8.95 8.28 9.78
C PRO A 368 -8.33 8.74 8.45
N ARG A 369 -9.03 9.66 7.78
CA ARG A 369 -8.66 10.25 6.47
C ARG A 369 -8.64 9.25 5.31
N PHE A 370 -9.29 8.10 5.46
CA PHE A 370 -9.53 7.18 4.34
C PHE A 370 -10.57 7.80 3.38
N ASN A 371 -10.21 7.93 2.10
CA ASN A 371 -11.14 8.34 1.04
C ASN A 371 -11.47 7.21 0.06
N GLY A 372 -10.72 6.10 0.05
CA GLY A 372 -10.95 4.95 -0.84
C GLY A 372 -10.78 5.22 -2.33
N GLU A 373 -10.45 6.44 -2.70
CA GLU A 373 -10.28 6.91 -4.07
C GLU A 373 -8.82 6.79 -4.50
N GLU A 374 -8.61 6.38 -5.75
CA GLU A 374 -7.32 6.54 -6.40
C GLU A 374 -6.99 8.04 -6.57
N ASP A 375 -5.70 8.40 -6.68
CA ASP A 375 -5.33 9.80 -6.93
C ASP A 375 -5.99 10.29 -8.24
N PRO A 376 -6.71 11.44 -8.25
CA PRO A 376 -7.59 11.89 -9.34
C PRO A 376 -6.90 12.26 -10.66
N ASP A 377 -5.64 11.88 -10.84
CA ASP A 377 -4.79 12.33 -11.93
C ASP A 377 -4.52 11.23 -12.95
N ARG A 378 -5.45 10.32 -13.28
CA ARG A 378 -5.21 9.51 -14.49
C ARG A 378 -5.22 10.46 -15.68
N ASP A 379 -4.07 10.57 -16.36
CA ASP A 379 -4.03 11.18 -17.68
C ASP A 379 -5.07 10.40 -18.50
N GLU A 380 -6.23 11.00 -18.79
CA GLU A 380 -7.00 10.57 -19.94
C GLU A 380 -6.02 10.71 -21.10
N VAL A 381 -5.53 9.59 -21.61
CA VAL A 381 -4.76 9.57 -22.84
C VAL A 381 -5.70 10.12 -23.91
N ARG A 382 -5.66 11.44 -24.14
CA ARG A 382 -6.05 12.02 -25.41
C ARG A 382 -5.11 11.37 -26.40
N GLY A 383 -5.66 10.44 -27.17
CA GLY A 383 -4.91 9.59 -28.07
C GLY A 383 -4.13 10.43 -29.06
N GLU A 384 -2.85 10.62 -28.79
CA GLU A 384 -1.87 10.61 -29.87
C GLU A 384 -1.62 9.14 -30.17
N ALA A 385 -2.50 8.60 -31.00
CA ALA A 385 -2.22 7.40 -31.75
C ALA A 385 -1.05 7.72 -32.68
N ALA A 386 0.17 7.39 -32.26
CA ALA A 386 1.29 6.99 -33.10
C ALA A 386 2.57 6.98 -32.28
N GLU A 387 3.07 5.79 -31.93
CA GLU A 387 4.43 5.49 -32.38
C GLU A 387 4.68 3.98 -32.45
N GLN A 388 4.91 3.57 -33.70
CA GLN A 388 5.70 2.41 -34.14
C GLN A 388 5.22 1.03 -33.69
N ALA A 389 4.12 0.65 -34.33
CA ALA A 389 3.90 -0.69 -34.82
C ALA A 389 5.11 -1.15 -35.70
N GLU A 390 6.13 -1.72 -35.09
CA GLU A 390 6.73 -2.92 -35.68
C GLU A 390 5.71 -4.05 -35.47
N LEU A 391 4.66 -4.07 -36.31
CA LEU A 391 3.69 -5.15 -36.36
C LEU A 391 4.43 -6.40 -36.86
N TRP A 392 4.78 -7.29 -35.94
CA TRP A 392 5.14 -8.65 -36.30
C TRP A 392 3.83 -9.37 -36.70
N ALA A 393 3.85 -10.28 -37.68
CA ALA A 393 2.65 -10.90 -38.22
C ALA A 393 1.72 -11.50 -37.14
N ASP A 394 2.31 -12.03 -36.06
CA ASP A 394 1.59 -12.57 -34.90
C ASP A 394 0.73 -11.52 -34.17
N GLU A 395 1.11 -10.24 -34.17
CA GLU A 395 0.31 -9.17 -33.53
C GLU A 395 -0.96 -8.86 -34.33
N ASP A 396 -0.92 -8.97 -35.65
CA ASP A 396 -2.07 -8.66 -36.51
C ASP A 396 -3.16 -9.75 -36.38
N ASP A 397 -2.76 -11.02 -36.28
CA ASP A 397 -3.69 -12.13 -36.04
C ASP A 397 -4.29 -12.09 -34.63
N MET A 398 -3.48 -11.79 -33.61
CA MET A 398 -3.99 -11.59 -32.25
C MET A 398 -4.97 -10.43 -32.18
N TYR A 399 -4.70 -9.33 -32.91
CA TYR A 399 -5.58 -8.17 -32.98
C TYR A 399 -6.91 -8.51 -33.65
N ARG A 400 -6.89 -9.21 -34.79
CA ARG A 400 -8.09 -9.71 -35.49
C ARG A 400 -8.93 -10.62 -34.58
N ALA A 401 -8.29 -11.54 -33.86
CA ALA A 401 -8.97 -12.40 -32.90
C ALA A 401 -9.61 -11.59 -31.76
N GLY A 402 -8.93 -10.54 -31.28
CA GLY A 402 -9.46 -9.61 -30.29
C GLY A 402 -10.68 -8.81 -30.80
N LEU A 403 -10.64 -8.35 -32.05
CA LEU A 403 -11.78 -7.68 -32.70
C LEU A 403 -13.00 -8.59 -32.78
N TYR A 404 -12.80 -9.84 -33.20
CA TYR A 404 -13.86 -10.84 -33.30
C TYR A 404 -14.48 -11.12 -31.92
N ARG A 405 -13.65 -11.40 -30.91
CA ARG A 405 -14.11 -11.63 -29.53
C ARG A 405 -14.86 -10.43 -28.95
N ARG A 406 -14.36 -9.21 -29.13
CA ARG A 406 -15.03 -8.00 -28.64
C ARG A 406 -16.39 -7.81 -29.30
N LYS A 407 -16.51 -8.14 -30.59
CA LYS A 407 -17.79 -8.11 -31.32
C LYS A 407 -18.76 -9.18 -30.80
N GLU A 408 -18.31 -10.42 -30.59
CA GLU A 408 -19.14 -11.46 -29.97
C GLU A 408 -19.66 -11.04 -28.59
N LEU A 409 -18.78 -10.48 -27.76
CA LEU A 409 -19.18 -9.96 -26.44
C LEU A 409 -20.18 -8.80 -26.56
N LEU A 410 -20.02 -7.91 -27.54
CA LEU A 410 -20.99 -6.84 -27.81
C LEU A 410 -22.36 -7.43 -28.17
N ASP A 411 -22.40 -8.42 -29.05
CA ASP A 411 -23.63 -9.09 -29.51
C ASP A 411 -24.30 -9.89 -28.39
N LEU A 412 -23.53 -10.51 -27.50
CA LEU A 412 -24.03 -11.23 -26.32
C LEU A 412 -24.57 -10.29 -25.23
N ILE A 413 -23.82 -9.23 -24.90
CA ILE A 413 -24.15 -8.35 -23.77
C ILE A 413 -25.22 -7.33 -24.17
N ILE A 414 -25.18 -6.83 -25.40
CA ILE A 414 -26.10 -5.83 -25.94
C ILE A 414 -26.68 -6.35 -27.27
N PRO A 415 -27.65 -7.26 -27.27
CA PRO A 415 -28.22 -7.83 -28.50
C PRO A 415 -28.76 -6.77 -29.45
N ARG A 416 -28.79 -7.09 -30.75
CA ARG A 416 -29.54 -6.28 -31.72
C ARG A 416 -31.02 -6.51 -31.44
N GLY A 417 -31.72 -5.42 -31.10
CA GLY A 417 -33.16 -5.42 -30.85
C GLY A 417 -33.97 -5.57 -32.11
#